data_AF-A0A2C2VB97-F1
#
_entry.id   AF-A0A2C2VB97-F1
#
_cell.length_a   1.000
_cell.length_b   1.000
_cell.length_c   1.000
_cell.angle_alpha   90.00
_cell.angle_beta   90.00
_cell.angle_gamma   90.00
#
_symmetry.space_group_name_H-M   'P 1'
#
loop_
_entity.id
_entity.type
_entity.pdbx_description
1 polymer ?
#
loop_
_entity_poly.entity_id
_entity_poly.type
_entity_poly.pdbx_seq_one_letter_code
_entity_poly.pdbx_strand_id
1 'polypeptide(L)'
;MIYKGEVYLVNLSMNEIMDEKSVRPCVIVQNDVGNRFSPTVIVAALTNRIDSPKLPTHILLDKDKYGLDSNLIILMEQIRTIGKGRLLEKITTLDESDLNKLNDAWCVSGGVNIEFTQSEDLTKDFYEFFLNEKVNALEENLEYEFKTPRDSYNTEEIVNLVKNKTMEYVVSFLNGNGGSLFFGIDNSGVVKGLNLTYEERDHLALDINNIINDRVIPKISPAYYTIKWHAVKNKDKSNIDNLHVLEIEIKRPFDPLAIYFENGEILYIKTSTGRQRITKPHQMVSSIMKRIIENKEYIELTKKRNS
;
A
#
# COMPACT_ATOMS: atom_id res chain seq x y z
N MET A 1 2.98 -25.83 11.46
CA MET A 1 3.30 -24.38 11.33
C MET A 1 1.97 -23.65 11.46
N ILE A 2 1.92 -22.52 12.17
CA ILE A 2 0.69 -21.77 12.45
C ILE A 2 0.66 -20.56 11.52
N TYR A 3 -0.50 -20.29 10.92
CA TYR A 3 -0.68 -19.21 9.94
C TYR A 3 -1.81 -18.26 10.33
N LYS A 4 -1.70 -17.00 9.90
CA LYS A 4 -2.76 -16.01 10.02
C LYS A 4 -4.03 -16.50 9.32
N GLY A 5 -5.18 -16.26 9.93
CA GLY A 5 -6.48 -16.71 9.42
C GLY A 5 -6.82 -18.17 9.74
N GLU A 6 -5.93 -18.92 10.37
CA GLU A 6 -6.31 -20.23 10.92
C GLU A 6 -7.19 -20.05 12.17
N VAL A 7 -8.22 -20.88 12.29
CA VAL A 7 -9.12 -20.90 13.45
C VAL A 7 -8.80 -22.14 14.28
N TYR A 8 -8.54 -21.94 15.56
CA TYR A 8 -8.22 -22.99 16.52
C TYR A 8 -9.20 -22.97 17.67
N LEU A 9 -9.42 -24.11 18.30
CA LEU A 9 -9.94 -24.18 19.66
C LEU A 9 -8.82 -23.76 20.63
N VAL A 10 -9.10 -22.83 21.53
CA VAL A 10 -8.07 -22.19 22.36
C VAL A 10 -8.49 -22.13 23.82
N ASN A 11 -7.55 -22.43 24.72
CA ASN A 11 -7.74 -22.23 26.15
C ASN A 11 -7.36 -20.79 26.59
N LEU A 12 -8.37 -19.95 26.85
CA LEU A 12 -8.21 -18.56 27.28
C LEU A 12 -8.24 -18.36 28.81
N SER A 13 -8.11 -19.44 29.60
CA SER A 13 -8.13 -19.38 31.07
C SER A 13 -7.02 -18.46 31.61
N MET A 14 -7.30 -17.68 32.66
CA MET A 14 -6.27 -16.86 33.33
C MET A 14 -5.19 -17.72 34.02
N ASN A 15 -5.55 -18.95 34.44
CA ASN A 15 -4.65 -19.91 35.08
C ASN A 15 -4.23 -21.02 34.10
N GLU A 16 -3.21 -21.81 34.42
CA GLU A 16 -2.81 -22.99 33.63
C GLU A 16 -3.81 -24.16 33.70
N ILE A 17 -4.72 -24.13 34.68
CA ILE A 17 -5.77 -25.13 34.85
C ILE A 17 -6.86 -24.92 33.81
N MET A 18 -7.20 -26.00 33.10
CA MET A 18 -8.24 -26.01 32.08
C MET A 18 -9.62 -25.87 32.73
N ASP A 19 -10.34 -24.81 32.36
CA ASP A 19 -11.75 -24.60 32.69
C ASP A 19 -12.55 -24.69 31.39
N GLU A 20 -13.54 -25.57 31.33
CA GLU A 20 -14.38 -25.79 30.13
C GLU A 20 -15.04 -24.49 29.63
N LYS A 21 -15.34 -23.54 30.53
CA LYS A 21 -15.92 -22.24 30.14
C LYS A 21 -14.93 -21.30 29.45
N SER A 22 -13.65 -21.57 29.59
CA SER A 22 -12.55 -20.75 29.07
C SER A 22 -12.05 -21.22 27.70
N VAL A 23 -12.49 -22.39 27.23
CA VAL A 23 -12.14 -22.93 25.92
C VAL A 23 -13.12 -22.43 24.87
N ARG A 24 -12.61 -21.82 23.80
CA ARG A 24 -13.45 -21.37 22.68
C ARG A 24 -12.67 -21.24 21.37
N PRO A 25 -13.36 -21.21 20.22
CA PRO A 25 -12.73 -20.92 18.96
C PRO A 25 -12.10 -19.52 18.95
N CYS A 26 -10.88 -19.42 18.42
CA CYS A 26 -10.18 -18.17 18.16
C CYS A 26 -9.50 -18.22 16.79
N VAL A 27 -9.45 -17.09 16.10
CA VAL A 27 -8.70 -16.93 14.85
C VAL A 27 -7.31 -16.36 15.13
N ILE A 28 -6.29 -16.89 14.46
CA ILE A 28 -4.93 -16.33 14.49
C ILE A 28 -4.92 -15.02 13.69
N VAL A 29 -4.57 -13.92 14.35
CA VAL A 29 -4.52 -12.58 13.74
C VAL A 29 -3.09 -12.07 13.55
N GLN A 30 -2.12 -12.68 14.24
CA GLN A 30 -0.70 -12.34 14.11
C GLN A 30 -0.13 -12.70 12.73
N ASN A 31 0.85 -11.92 12.27
CA ASN A 31 1.60 -12.17 11.04
C ASN A 31 2.42 -13.47 11.09
N ASP A 32 2.66 -14.07 9.91
CA ASP A 32 3.27 -15.40 9.81
C ASP A 32 4.74 -15.47 10.21
N VAL A 33 5.48 -14.37 10.07
CA VAL A 33 6.85 -14.27 10.58
C VAL A 33 6.85 -14.44 12.10
N GLY A 34 5.96 -13.71 12.78
CA GLY A 34 5.72 -13.83 14.21
C GLY A 34 5.25 -15.23 14.59
N ASN A 35 4.28 -15.79 13.87
CA ASN A 35 3.78 -17.16 14.11
C ASN A 35 4.86 -18.21 13.94
N ARG A 36 5.88 -17.98 13.10
CA ARG A 36 7.00 -18.90 12.90
C ARG A 36 8.00 -18.86 14.05
N PHE A 37 8.44 -17.67 14.44
CA PHE A 37 9.61 -17.52 15.34
C PHE A 37 9.26 -17.22 16.80
N SER A 38 8.10 -16.63 17.10
CA SER A 38 7.70 -16.30 18.47
C SER A 38 7.22 -17.53 19.25
N PRO A 39 7.44 -17.64 20.57
CA PRO A 39 6.77 -18.64 21.42
C PRO A 39 5.27 -18.35 21.62
N THR A 40 4.80 -17.15 21.28
CA THR A 40 3.41 -16.70 21.44
C THR A 40 2.74 -16.46 20.08
N VAL A 41 1.40 -16.47 20.09
CA VAL A 41 0.53 -16.06 18.99
C VAL A 41 -0.49 -15.02 19.47
N ILE A 42 -0.93 -14.12 18.60
CA ILE A 42 -2.06 -13.21 18.85
C ILE A 42 -3.31 -13.80 18.21
N VAL A 43 -4.39 -13.83 18.99
CA VAL A 43 -5.68 -14.41 18.58
C VAL A 43 -6.85 -13.46 18.87
N ALA A 44 -7.92 -13.55 18.09
CA ALA A 44 -9.20 -12.90 18.37
C ALA A 44 -10.27 -13.95 18.68
N ALA A 45 -11.11 -13.71 19.69
CA ALA A 45 -12.13 -14.66 20.14
C ALA A 45 -13.33 -14.72 19.18
N LEU A 46 -13.93 -15.90 19.03
CA LEU A 46 -15.19 -16.09 18.31
C LEU A 46 -16.35 -16.35 19.29
N THR A 47 -17.57 -16.00 18.88
CA THR A 47 -18.81 -16.25 19.63
C THR A 47 -19.94 -16.69 18.72
N ASN A 48 -20.83 -17.55 19.20
CA ASN A 48 -22.11 -17.89 18.56
C ASN A 48 -23.32 -17.27 19.29
N ARG A 49 -23.08 -16.40 20.29
CA ARG A 49 -24.16 -15.79 21.10
C ARG A 49 -24.87 -14.60 20.45
N ILE A 50 -24.41 -14.20 19.27
CA ILE A 50 -24.91 -13.04 18.53
C ILE A 50 -25.22 -13.53 17.12
N ASP A 51 -26.44 -13.27 16.66
CA ASP A 51 -26.93 -13.79 15.38
C ASP A 51 -26.42 -13.00 14.16
N SER A 52 -25.99 -11.74 14.35
CA SER A 52 -25.50 -10.87 13.28
C SER A 52 -24.43 -9.89 13.76
N PRO A 53 -23.51 -9.45 12.88
CA PRO A 53 -22.58 -8.36 13.17
C PRO A 53 -23.33 -7.09 13.60
N LYS A 54 -22.85 -6.43 14.67
CA LYS A 54 -23.44 -5.19 15.22
C LYS A 54 -22.43 -4.04 15.30
N LEU A 55 -21.15 -4.36 15.25
CA LEU A 55 -20.04 -3.41 15.29
C LEU A 55 -19.17 -3.63 14.05
N PRO A 56 -18.44 -2.60 13.60
CA PRO A 56 -17.49 -2.71 12.50
C PRO A 56 -16.29 -3.64 12.82
N THR A 57 -16.11 -4.02 14.08
CA THR A 57 -15.14 -5.01 14.55
C THR A 57 -15.67 -6.46 14.50
N HIS A 58 -16.93 -6.67 14.12
CA HIS A 58 -17.56 -7.99 14.05
C HIS A 58 -17.52 -8.55 12.63
N ILE A 59 -17.06 -9.80 12.49
CA ILE A 59 -17.04 -10.49 11.19
C ILE A 59 -17.82 -11.79 11.32
N LEU A 60 -18.85 -11.97 10.47
CA LEU A 60 -19.63 -13.20 10.41
C LEU A 60 -18.88 -14.26 9.61
N LEU A 61 -18.72 -15.44 10.23
CA LEU A 61 -18.31 -16.67 9.57
C LEU A 61 -19.53 -17.55 9.36
N ASP A 62 -19.79 -17.82 8.08
CA ASP A 62 -20.85 -18.70 7.64
C ASP A 62 -20.50 -20.16 7.95
N LYS A 63 -21.45 -20.87 8.58
CA LYS A 63 -21.24 -22.25 9.01
C LYS A 63 -21.05 -23.22 7.85
N ASP A 64 -21.76 -23.00 6.74
CA ASP A 64 -21.78 -23.92 5.61
C ASP A 64 -20.50 -23.72 4.78
N LYS A 65 -20.00 -22.48 4.70
CA LYS A 65 -18.72 -22.14 4.07
C LYS A 65 -17.51 -22.81 4.74
N TYR A 66 -17.51 -22.86 6.08
CA TYR A 66 -16.35 -23.29 6.86
C TYR A 66 -16.51 -24.65 7.56
N GLY A 67 -17.65 -25.32 7.38
CA GLY A 67 -17.95 -26.61 8.01
C GLY A 67 -18.09 -26.52 9.54
N LEU A 68 -18.72 -25.47 10.04
CA LEU A 68 -18.90 -25.21 11.48
C LEU A 68 -20.28 -25.71 11.95
N ASP A 69 -20.41 -26.01 13.25
CA ASP A 69 -21.69 -26.42 13.83
C ASP A 69 -22.75 -25.30 13.84
N SER A 70 -22.30 -24.04 13.89
CA SER A 70 -23.14 -22.85 13.89
C SER A 70 -22.38 -21.67 13.30
N ASN A 71 -23.10 -20.62 12.89
CA ASN A 71 -22.48 -19.36 12.51
C ASN A 71 -21.68 -18.80 13.68
N LEU A 72 -20.49 -18.28 13.40
CA LEU A 72 -19.62 -17.67 14.40
C LEU A 72 -19.36 -16.21 14.04
N ILE A 73 -19.15 -15.38 15.06
CA ILE A 73 -18.73 -13.99 14.88
C ILE A 73 -17.36 -13.82 15.51
N ILE A 74 -16.39 -13.37 14.71
CA ILE A 74 -15.08 -12.92 15.19
C ILE A 74 -15.27 -11.55 15.87
N LEU A 75 -14.76 -11.42 17.10
CA LEU A 75 -14.82 -10.21 17.90
C LEU A 75 -13.44 -9.55 17.92
N MET A 76 -13.19 -8.61 17.01
CA MET A 76 -11.88 -7.97 16.89
C MET A 76 -11.55 -7.05 18.06
N GLU A 77 -12.53 -6.62 18.85
CA GLU A 77 -12.28 -5.93 20.11
C GLU A 77 -11.83 -6.88 21.25
N GLN A 78 -11.85 -8.20 21.05
CA GLN A 78 -11.43 -9.21 22.03
C GLN A 78 -10.16 -9.95 21.60
N ILE A 79 -9.09 -9.20 21.36
CA ILE A 79 -7.76 -9.72 21.00
C ILE A 79 -6.94 -10.06 22.24
N ARG A 80 -6.17 -11.16 22.20
CA ARG A 80 -5.22 -11.54 23.24
C ARG A 80 -3.96 -12.18 22.66
N THR A 81 -2.83 -11.93 23.31
CA THR A 81 -1.58 -12.69 23.09
C THR A 81 -1.58 -13.91 24.01
N ILE A 82 -1.32 -15.09 23.45
CA ILE A 82 -1.28 -16.36 24.19
C ILE A 82 -0.02 -17.15 23.83
N GLY A 83 0.42 -18.04 24.73
CA GLY A 83 1.44 -19.03 24.38
C GLY A 83 0.90 -20.07 23.41
N LYS A 84 1.72 -20.54 22.46
CA LYS A 84 1.32 -21.56 21.46
C LYS A 84 0.78 -22.86 22.07
N GLY A 85 1.22 -23.24 23.27
CA GLY A 85 0.71 -24.40 24.00
C GLY A 85 -0.76 -24.31 24.44
N ARG A 86 -1.41 -23.15 24.27
CA ARG A 86 -2.85 -22.96 24.53
C ARG A 86 -3.72 -23.20 23.29
N LEU A 87 -3.12 -23.41 22.12
CA LEU A 87 -3.82 -23.85 20.92
C LEU A 87 -4.07 -25.36 21.04
N LEU A 88 -5.32 -25.78 20.87
CA LEU A 88 -5.73 -27.17 20.93
C LEU A 88 -5.84 -27.71 19.50
N GLU A 89 -7.05 -27.88 19.00
CA GLU A 89 -7.32 -28.37 17.64
C GLU A 89 -7.50 -27.23 16.63
N LYS A 90 -7.05 -27.45 15.40
CA LYS A 90 -7.37 -26.57 14.27
C LYS A 90 -8.78 -26.90 13.78
N ILE A 91 -9.64 -25.90 13.70
CA ILE A 91 -11.03 -26.03 13.26
C ILE A 91 -11.12 -25.80 11.74
N THR A 92 -10.61 -24.65 11.26
CA THR A 92 -10.72 -24.25 9.85
C THR A 92 -9.67 -23.21 9.48
N THR A 93 -9.69 -22.72 8.24
CA THR A 93 -8.87 -21.61 7.76
C THR A 93 -9.74 -20.65 6.97
N LEU A 94 -9.63 -19.36 7.27
CA LEU A 94 -10.34 -18.31 6.55
C LEU A 94 -9.87 -18.22 5.09
N ASP A 95 -10.81 -17.94 4.18
CA ASP A 95 -10.46 -17.58 2.82
C ASP A 95 -9.98 -16.13 2.72
N GLU A 96 -9.49 -15.75 1.53
CA GLU A 96 -8.95 -14.42 1.28
C GLU A 96 -9.96 -13.30 1.53
N SER A 97 -11.24 -13.54 1.21
CA SER A 97 -12.30 -12.54 1.42
C SER A 97 -12.51 -12.23 2.89
N ASP A 98 -12.60 -13.26 3.75
CA ASP A 98 -12.78 -13.04 5.19
C ASP A 98 -11.49 -12.64 5.89
N LEU A 99 -10.32 -13.01 5.35
CA LEU A 99 -9.03 -12.52 5.80
C LEU A 99 -8.88 -11.00 5.56
N ASN A 100 -9.41 -10.48 4.44
CA ASN A 100 -9.43 -9.05 4.19
C ASN A 100 -10.34 -8.31 5.16
N LYS A 101 -11.56 -8.83 5.42
CA LYS A 101 -12.44 -8.29 6.47
C LYS A 101 -11.77 -8.30 7.84
N LEU A 102 -10.99 -9.34 8.14
CA LEU A 102 -10.20 -9.46 9.37
C LEU A 102 -9.18 -8.33 9.49
N ASN A 103 -8.50 -7.98 8.39
CA ASN A 103 -7.55 -6.87 8.37
C ASN A 103 -8.25 -5.52 8.56
N ASP A 104 -9.36 -5.29 7.88
CA ASP A 104 -10.13 -4.05 8.01
C ASP A 104 -10.63 -3.86 9.45
N ALA A 105 -11.22 -4.91 10.02
CA ALA A 105 -11.71 -4.90 11.39
C ALA A 105 -10.57 -4.78 12.43
N TRP A 106 -9.37 -5.29 12.14
CA TRP A 106 -8.19 -5.08 12.99
C TRP A 106 -7.81 -3.61 13.04
N CYS A 107 -7.78 -2.92 11.90
CA CYS A 107 -7.50 -1.48 11.86
C CYS A 107 -8.56 -0.68 12.62
N VAL A 108 -9.84 -0.99 12.42
CA VAL A 108 -10.94 -0.36 13.17
C VAL A 108 -10.77 -0.59 14.68
N SER A 109 -10.50 -1.83 15.10
CA SER A 109 -10.30 -2.15 16.52
C SER A 109 -9.07 -1.46 17.11
N GLY A 110 -8.01 -1.28 16.31
CA GLY A 110 -6.79 -0.59 16.72
C GLY A 110 -6.90 0.93 16.71
N GLY A 111 -8.03 1.50 16.29
CA GLY A 111 -8.18 2.95 16.12
C GLY A 111 -7.31 3.52 15.00
N VAL A 112 -6.92 2.67 14.03
CA VAL A 112 -6.14 3.06 12.85
C VAL A 112 -7.13 3.51 11.78
N ASN A 113 -7.13 4.81 11.47
CA ASN A 113 -7.90 5.33 10.34
C ASN A 113 -7.31 4.75 9.04
N ILE A 114 -8.07 3.90 8.36
CA ILE A 114 -7.76 3.52 6.97
C ILE A 114 -8.29 4.63 6.05
N GLU A 115 -7.71 5.82 6.16
CA GLU A 115 -7.33 6.54 4.94
C GLU A 115 -5.85 6.19 4.77
N PHE A 116 -5.55 5.22 3.90
CA PHE A 116 -4.25 4.56 3.70
C PHE A 116 -3.94 3.40 4.66
N THR A 117 -4.06 2.17 4.13
CA THR A 117 -3.14 1.05 4.30
C THR A 117 -3.50 -0.06 3.31
N GLN A 118 -3.42 0.24 2.01
CA GLN A 118 -2.97 -0.76 1.04
C GLN A 118 -1.43 -0.67 0.96
N SER A 119 -0.76 -1.00 2.05
CA SER A 119 0.70 -1.17 2.14
C SER A 119 0.94 -1.68 3.56
N GLU A 120 1.45 -2.87 3.84
CA GLU A 120 2.63 -3.51 3.25
C GLU A 120 2.50 -5.05 3.33
N ASP A 121 3.32 -5.74 2.53
CA ASP A 121 3.45 -7.20 2.30
C ASP A 121 2.51 -7.91 1.30
N LEU A 122 2.16 -7.22 0.21
CA LEU A 122 1.94 -7.87 -1.09
C LEU A 122 2.93 -7.29 -2.12
N THR A 123 4.22 -7.54 -1.94
CA THR A 123 5.29 -7.17 -2.89
C THR A 123 5.34 -8.08 -4.13
N LYS A 124 4.16 -8.51 -4.61
CA LYS A 124 3.99 -9.03 -5.97
C LYS A 124 2.91 -8.21 -6.65
N ASP A 125 3.38 -7.19 -7.37
CA ASP A 125 2.77 -6.49 -8.50
C ASP A 125 1.27 -6.75 -8.71
N PHE A 126 0.45 -5.76 -8.33
CA PHE A 126 -0.99 -5.74 -8.64
C PHE A 126 -1.28 -5.70 -10.16
N TYR A 127 -0.26 -5.49 -10.99
CA TYR A 127 -0.39 -5.33 -12.43
C TYR A 127 0.73 -6.10 -13.16
N GLU A 128 0.32 -6.89 -14.15
CA GLU A 128 1.24 -7.53 -15.11
C GLU A 128 1.33 -6.66 -16.37
N PHE A 129 2.56 -6.44 -16.86
CA PHE A 129 2.81 -5.64 -18.06
C PHE A 129 3.00 -6.54 -19.27
N PHE A 130 2.04 -6.53 -20.19
CA PHE A 130 2.10 -7.29 -21.43
C PHE A 130 2.41 -6.37 -22.61
N LEU A 131 3.43 -6.71 -23.41
CA LEU A 131 3.86 -5.87 -24.53
C LEU A 131 2.70 -5.58 -25.50
N ASN A 132 2.53 -4.29 -25.83
CA ASN A 132 1.48 -3.76 -26.70
C ASN A 132 0.03 -3.99 -26.23
N GLU A 133 -0.17 -4.32 -24.97
CA GLU A 133 -1.51 -4.40 -24.36
C GLU A 133 -1.72 -3.23 -23.39
N LYS A 134 -2.99 -2.88 -23.15
CA LYS A 134 -3.34 -1.87 -22.14
C LYS A 134 -3.13 -2.47 -20.75
N VAL A 135 -2.50 -1.74 -19.84
CA VAL A 135 -2.35 -2.18 -18.45
C VAL A 135 -3.72 -2.22 -17.78
N ASN A 136 -4.05 -3.38 -17.21
CA ASN A 136 -5.30 -3.55 -16.47
C ASN A 136 -5.23 -2.78 -15.16
N ALA A 137 -6.35 -2.16 -14.78
CA ALA A 137 -6.53 -1.44 -13.51
C ALA A 137 -5.63 -0.21 -13.28
N LEU A 138 -4.86 0.24 -14.28
CA LEU A 138 -4.14 1.51 -14.23
C LEU A 138 -4.68 2.45 -15.31
N GLU A 139 -5.08 3.64 -14.88
CA GLU A 139 -5.44 4.75 -15.77
C GLU A 139 -4.73 6.02 -15.30
N GLU A 140 -4.29 6.84 -16.24
CA GLU A 140 -3.65 8.12 -15.92
C GLU A 140 -4.65 9.00 -15.17
N ASN A 141 -4.31 9.36 -13.94
CA ASN A 141 -5.19 10.10 -13.05
C ASN A 141 -4.34 10.97 -12.11
N LEU A 142 -4.84 11.36 -10.93
CA LEU A 142 -4.06 12.16 -9.98
C LEU A 142 -2.87 11.41 -9.38
N GLU A 143 -2.98 10.09 -9.22
CA GLU A 143 -2.03 9.22 -8.53
C GLU A 143 -1.10 8.48 -9.50
N TYR A 144 -1.54 8.18 -10.72
CA TYR A 144 -0.75 7.47 -11.72
C TYR A 144 -0.38 8.37 -12.89
N GLU A 145 0.88 8.31 -13.31
CA GLU A 145 1.35 8.93 -14.54
C GLU A 145 2.09 7.95 -15.42
N PHE A 146 1.83 8.00 -16.73
CA PHE A 146 2.59 7.27 -17.74
C PHE A 146 3.49 8.18 -18.58
N LYS A 147 4.68 7.68 -18.87
CA LYS A 147 5.63 8.28 -19.81
C LYS A 147 6.25 7.18 -20.65
N THR A 148 6.46 7.44 -21.92
CA THR A 148 7.20 6.55 -22.80
C THR A 148 8.11 7.39 -23.71
N PRO A 149 9.29 6.87 -24.08
CA PRO A 149 10.03 7.41 -25.22
C PRO A 149 9.18 7.36 -26.50
N ARG A 150 9.55 8.16 -27.50
CA ARG A 150 8.96 8.07 -28.84
C ARG A 150 9.35 6.73 -29.50
N ASP A 151 8.62 6.34 -30.53
CA ASP A 151 8.93 5.14 -31.29
C ASP A 151 10.39 5.14 -31.80
N SER A 152 11.05 3.99 -31.74
CA SER A 152 12.47 3.80 -32.09
C SER A 152 13.44 4.59 -31.19
N TYR A 153 13.50 4.21 -29.91
CA TYR A 153 14.35 4.86 -28.92
C TYR A 153 15.67 4.11 -28.66
N ASN A 154 16.68 4.83 -28.16
CA ASN A 154 17.92 4.27 -27.63
C ASN A 154 18.06 4.48 -26.10
N THR A 155 19.09 3.89 -25.49
CA THR A 155 19.39 4.02 -24.05
C THR A 155 19.48 5.48 -23.60
N GLU A 156 20.15 6.34 -24.36
CA GLU A 156 20.34 7.75 -24.00
C GLU A 156 19.01 8.51 -23.96
N GLU A 157 18.11 8.24 -24.90
CA GLU A 157 16.77 8.84 -24.92
C GLU A 157 15.92 8.39 -23.73
N ILE A 158 16.03 7.12 -23.31
CA ILE A 158 15.38 6.62 -22.09
C ILE A 158 15.92 7.37 -20.87
N VAL A 159 17.25 7.43 -20.72
CA VAL A 159 17.90 8.09 -19.59
C VAL A 159 17.53 9.57 -19.53
N ASN A 160 17.56 10.27 -20.67
CA ASN A 160 17.19 11.68 -20.75
C ASN A 160 15.72 11.91 -20.41
N LEU A 161 14.81 11.08 -20.92
CA LEU A 161 13.39 11.16 -20.57
C LEU A 161 13.19 11.02 -19.06
N VAL A 162 13.79 9.98 -18.45
CA VAL A 162 13.68 9.70 -17.03
C VAL A 162 14.23 10.87 -16.22
N LYS A 163 15.48 11.29 -16.47
CA LYS A 163 16.12 12.40 -15.74
C LYS A 163 15.35 13.72 -15.84
N ASN A 164 14.82 14.04 -17.02
CA ASN A 164 14.09 15.29 -17.24
C ASN A 164 12.71 15.31 -16.61
N LYS A 165 12.08 14.15 -16.46
CA LYS A 165 10.73 14.06 -15.92
C LYS A 165 10.71 13.82 -14.42
N THR A 166 11.60 13.01 -13.85
CA THR A 166 11.57 12.62 -12.43
C THR A 166 11.18 13.74 -11.46
N MET A 167 11.89 14.88 -11.48
CA MET A 167 11.66 15.95 -10.48
C MET A 167 10.28 16.61 -10.56
N GLU A 168 9.75 16.82 -11.78
CA GLU A 168 8.42 17.40 -12.00
C GLU A 168 7.34 16.57 -11.29
N TYR A 169 7.45 15.24 -11.37
CA TYR A 169 6.47 14.30 -10.85
C TYR A 169 6.70 14.00 -9.38
N VAL A 170 7.94 13.74 -8.97
CA VAL A 170 8.30 13.45 -7.58
C VAL A 170 7.86 14.60 -6.68
N VAL A 171 8.20 15.84 -7.02
CA VAL A 171 7.79 17.01 -6.23
C VAL A 171 6.29 17.21 -6.28
N SER A 172 5.66 16.99 -7.43
CA SER A 172 4.20 17.08 -7.55
C SER A 172 3.47 16.04 -6.69
N PHE A 173 3.98 14.81 -6.57
CA PHE A 173 3.38 13.75 -5.76
C PHE A 173 3.62 13.97 -4.27
N LEU A 174 4.82 14.42 -3.87
CA LEU A 174 5.11 14.83 -2.50
C LEU A 174 4.21 16.00 -2.06
N ASN A 175 3.87 16.92 -2.97
CA ASN A 175 2.92 18.00 -2.69
C ASN A 175 1.45 17.59 -2.81
N GLY A 176 1.16 16.34 -3.19
CA GLY A 176 -0.16 15.76 -3.29
C GLY A 176 -0.37 14.63 -2.28
N ASN A 177 -1.05 13.57 -2.71
CA ASN A 177 -1.34 12.38 -1.89
C ASN A 177 -0.35 11.22 -2.14
N GLY A 178 0.83 11.49 -2.69
CA GLY A 178 1.69 10.46 -3.26
C GLY A 178 1.24 10.03 -4.67
N GLY A 179 1.80 8.94 -5.17
CA GLY A 179 1.48 8.39 -6.49
C GLY A 179 2.66 7.65 -7.12
N SER A 180 2.44 7.08 -8.31
CA SER A 180 3.44 6.35 -9.08
C SER A 180 3.65 6.97 -10.46
N LEU A 181 4.92 7.15 -10.82
CA LEU A 181 5.36 7.50 -12.18
C LEU A 181 5.88 6.25 -12.89
N PHE A 182 5.25 5.88 -13.99
CA PHE A 182 5.68 4.76 -14.82
C PHE A 182 6.36 5.24 -16.09
N PHE A 183 7.51 4.64 -16.41
CA PHE A 183 8.16 4.79 -17.70
C PHE A 183 8.11 3.47 -18.49
N GLY A 184 7.81 3.59 -19.79
CA GLY A 184 7.57 2.44 -20.68
C GLY A 184 6.08 2.13 -20.90
N ILE A 185 5.20 3.07 -20.53
CA ILE A 185 3.75 3.01 -20.79
C ILE A 185 3.38 4.31 -21.51
N ASP A 186 2.62 4.22 -22.60
CA ASP A 186 2.14 5.42 -23.29
C ASP A 186 0.92 6.06 -22.59
N ASN A 187 0.53 7.26 -23.05
CA ASN A 187 -0.58 8.01 -22.45
C ASN A 187 -1.95 7.31 -22.58
N SER A 188 -2.06 6.28 -23.42
CA SER A 188 -3.29 5.47 -23.54
C SER A 188 -3.30 4.27 -22.58
N GLY A 189 -2.20 4.07 -21.84
CA GLY A 189 -2.00 2.94 -20.94
C GLY A 189 -1.42 1.71 -21.63
N VAL A 190 -0.95 1.80 -22.88
CA VAL A 190 -0.37 0.66 -23.60
C VAL A 190 1.10 0.50 -23.24
N VAL A 191 1.49 -0.73 -22.89
CA VAL A 191 2.86 -1.08 -22.52
C VAL A 191 3.77 -1.11 -23.74
N LYS A 192 4.84 -0.31 -23.71
CA LYS A 192 5.93 -0.33 -24.69
C LYS A 192 7.21 -0.95 -24.11
N GLY A 193 7.40 -0.78 -22.80
CA GLY A 193 8.61 -1.18 -22.10
C GLY A 193 9.81 -0.27 -22.40
N LEU A 194 10.89 -0.50 -21.68
CA LEU A 194 12.19 0.15 -21.83
C LEU A 194 13.22 -0.97 -22.01
N ASN A 195 13.92 -0.96 -23.15
CA ASN A 195 14.92 -1.98 -23.45
C ASN A 195 16.25 -1.55 -22.83
N LEU A 196 16.55 -2.09 -21.65
CA LEU A 196 17.74 -1.79 -20.88
C LEU A 196 18.32 -3.07 -20.27
N THR A 197 19.63 -3.20 -20.37
CA THR A 197 20.39 -4.24 -19.67
C THR A 197 20.30 -4.08 -18.16
N TYR A 198 20.74 -5.10 -17.40
CA TYR A 198 20.83 -4.99 -15.95
C TYR A 198 21.73 -3.83 -15.49
N GLU A 199 22.91 -3.69 -16.11
CA GLU A 199 23.89 -2.64 -15.75
C GLU A 199 23.33 -1.23 -16.01
N GLU A 200 22.66 -1.02 -17.13
CA GLU A 200 22.02 0.27 -17.45
C GLU A 200 20.88 0.61 -16.47
N ARG A 201 20.09 -0.40 -16.06
CA ARG A 201 19.01 -0.21 -15.07
C ARG A 201 19.53 0.14 -13.69
N ASP A 202 20.61 -0.52 -13.25
CA ASP A 202 21.25 -0.25 -11.97
C ASP A 202 21.84 1.17 -11.95
N HIS A 203 22.56 1.55 -13.01
CA HIS A 203 23.09 2.91 -13.16
C HIS A 203 21.97 3.97 -13.17
N LEU A 204 20.87 3.72 -13.90
CA LEU A 204 19.74 4.64 -13.95
C LEU A 204 19.02 4.75 -12.60
N ALA A 205 18.88 3.64 -11.86
CA ALA A 205 18.32 3.68 -10.51
C ALA A 205 19.19 4.52 -9.56
N LEU A 206 20.51 4.40 -9.64
CA LEU A 206 21.44 5.24 -8.87
C LEU A 206 21.30 6.72 -9.24
N ASP A 207 21.20 7.03 -10.54
CA ASP A 207 20.98 8.39 -11.03
C ASP A 207 19.68 8.99 -10.50
N ILE A 208 18.58 8.23 -10.51
CA ILE A 208 17.28 8.66 -9.96
C ILE A 208 17.41 8.94 -8.46
N ASN A 209 18.02 8.04 -7.70
CA ASN A 209 18.24 8.21 -6.26
C ASN A 209 19.01 9.51 -5.98
N ASN A 210 20.10 9.76 -6.70
CA ASN A 210 20.92 10.97 -6.54
C ASN A 210 20.12 12.21 -6.90
N ILE A 211 19.39 12.22 -8.02
CA ILE A 211 18.55 13.35 -8.44
C ILE A 211 17.52 13.71 -7.37
N ILE A 212 16.80 12.71 -6.83
CA ILE A 212 15.79 12.94 -5.79
C ILE A 212 16.46 13.44 -4.51
N ASN A 213 17.50 12.75 -4.04
CA ASN A 213 18.18 13.09 -2.79
C ASN A 213 18.82 14.48 -2.84
N ASP A 214 19.38 14.89 -3.97
CA ASP A 214 20.09 16.16 -4.11
C ASP A 214 19.12 17.33 -4.29
N ARG A 215 18.08 17.15 -5.12
CA ARG A 215 17.25 18.26 -5.58
C ARG A 215 15.96 18.45 -4.79
N VAL A 216 15.44 17.44 -4.10
CA VAL A 216 14.23 17.63 -3.27
C VAL A 216 14.57 18.41 -2.01
N ILE A 217 13.85 19.51 -1.78
CA ILE A 217 13.95 20.36 -0.58
C ILE A 217 12.55 20.59 0.00
N PRO A 218 12.31 20.35 1.31
CA PRO A 218 13.24 19.81 2.30
C PRO A 218 13.62 18.36 1.99
N LYS A 219 14.75 17.89 2.54
CA LYS A 219 15.22 16.52 2.33
C LYS A 219 14.20 15.52 2.84
N ILE A 220 13.99 14.45 2.06
CA ILE A 220 13.10 13.34 2.40
C ILE A 220 13.91 12.11 2.78
N SER A 221 13.31 11.25 3.62
CA SER A 221 13.87 9.92 3.89
C SER A 221 13.76 9.06 2.63
N PRO A 222 14.76 8.20 2.32
CA PRO A 222 14.64 7.21 1.25
C PRO A 222 13.41 6.31 1.37
N ALA A 223 12.84 6.15 2.57
CA ALA A 223 11.61 5.39 2.78
C ALA A 223 10.36 6.03 2.12
N TYR A 224 10.44 7.28 1.67
CA TYR A 224 9.32 8.00 1.04
C TYR A 224 9.17 7.66 -0.44
N TYR A 225 10.11 6.93 -1.03
CA TYR A 225 10.00 6.53 -2.41
C TYR A 225 10.55 5.13 -2.65
N THR A 226 10.13 4.50 -3.74
CA THR A 226 10.61 3.18 -4.15
C THR A 226 10.76 3.16 -5.65
N ILE A 227 11.89 2.63 -6.13
CA ILE A 227 12.17 2.45 -7.55
C ILE A 227 12.01 0.96 -7.85
N LYS A 228 11.06 0.61 -8.74
CA LYS A 228 10.77 -0.78 -9.12
C LYS A 228 10.98 -0.97 -10.61
N TRP A 229 11.45 -2.16 -10.97
CA TRP A 229 11.61 -2.59 -12.36
C TRP A 229 10.72 -3.81 -12.59
N HIS A 230 9.69 -3.62 -13.41
CA HIS A 230 8.71 -4.66 -13.73
C HIS A 230 9.05 -5.31 -15.06
N ALA A 231 9.14 -6.63 -15.11
CA ALA A 231 9.41 -7.35 -16.36
C ALA A 231 8.21 -7.25 -17.32
N VAL A 232 8.48 -6.95 -18.59
CA VAL A 232 7.44 -6.97 -19.64
C VAL A 232 7.32 -8.39 -20.20
N LYS A 233 6.08 -8.84 -20.39
CA LYS A 233 5.75 -10.20 -20.82
C LYS A 233 5.18 -10.23 -22.23
N ASN A 234 5.40 -11.35 -22.92
CA ASN A 234 4.64 -11.73 -24.09
C ASN A 234 3.23 -12.22 -23.70
N LYS A 235 2.34 -12.38 -24.67
CA LYS A 235 0.97 -12.90 -24.46
C LYS A 235 0.93 -14.30 -23.85
N ASP A 236 1.99 -15.09 -24.06
CA ASP A 236 2.16 -16.42 -23.48
C ASP A 236 2.71 -16.40 -22.03
N LYS A 237 2.86 -15.19 -21.44
CA LYS A 237 3.42 -14.93 -20.10
C LYS A 237 4.93 -15.17 -19.97
N SER A 238 5.65 -15.44 -21.06
CA SER A 238 7.12 -15.41 -21.04
C SER A 238 7.63 -13.99 -20.84
N ASN A 239 8.67 -13.81 -20.03
CA ASN A 239 9.35 -12.52 -19.87
C ASN A 239 10.13 -12.21 -21.16
N ILE A 240 10.17 -10.94 -21.55
CA ILE A 240 10.98 -10.45 -22.67
C ILE A 240 12.30 -9.94 -22.10
N ASP A 241 13.41 -10.48 -22.60
CA ASP A 241 14.75 -10.11 -22.12
C ASP A 241 14.99 -8.60 -22.26
N ASN A 242 15.59 -8.01 -21.21
CA ASN A 242 15.94 -6.59 -21.08
C ASN A 242 14.76 -5.60 -21.18
N LEU A 243 13.52 -6.05 -21.41
CA LEU A 243 12.38 -5.16 -21.56
C LEU A 243 11.62 -5.00 -20.23
N HIS A 244 11.62 -3.79 -19.68
CA HIS A 244 11.02 -3.52 -18.37
C HIS A 244 10.20 -2.23 -18.34
N VAL A 245 9.27 -2.13 -17.40
CA VAL A 245 8.62 -0.87 -17.00
C VAL A 245 9.29 -0.39 -15.72
N LEU A 246 9.71 0.87 -15.70
CA LEU A 246 10.24 1.53 -14.51
C LEU A 246 9.09 2.19 -13.76
N GLU A 247 8.94 1.91 -12.47
CA GLU A 247 8.03 2.62 -11.58
C GLU A 247 8.83 3.39 -10.52
N ILE A 248 8.51 4.67 -10.35
CA ILE A 248 8.93 5.48 -9.21
C ILE A 248 7.69 5.77 -8.37
N GLU A 249 7.54 5.02 -7.29
CA GLU A 249 6.45 5.17 -6.32
C GLU A 249 6.86 6.20 -5.26
N ILE A 250 5.99 7.18 -5.01
CA ILE A 250 6.15 8.21 -3.98
C ILE A 250 5.07 8.03 -2.94
N LYS A 251 5.47 7.71 -1.71
CA LYS A 251 4.56 7.60 -0.58
C LYS A 251 4.05 8.99 -0.17
N ARG A 252 2.82 9.05 0.30
CA ARG A 252 2.25 10.27 0.89
C ARG A 252 3.12 10.74 2.06
N PRO A 253 3.54 12.02 2.09
CA PRO A 253 4.27 12.53 3.24
C PRO A 253 3.46 12.46 4.53
N PHE A 254 4.14 12.14 5.64
CA PHE A 254 3.49 12.04 6.95
C PHE A 254 2.91 13.38 7.40
N ASP A 255 3.60 14.48 7.10
CA ASP A 255 3.10 15.83 7.39
C ASP A 255 2.31 16.38 6.18
N PRO A 256 0.97 16.52 6.27
CA PRO A 256 0.16 17.03 5.18
C PRO A 256 0.42 18.51 4.86
N LEU A 257 1.04 19.26 5.78
CA LEU A 257 1.40 20.66 5.61
C LEU A 257 2.79 20.85 5.01
N ALA A 258 3.59 19.79 4.87
CA ALA A 258 4.91 19.87 4.26
C ALA A 258 4.81 20.23 2.77
N ILE A 259 5.71 21.12 2.34
CA ILE A 259 5.78 21.60 0.97
C ILE A 259 7.19 21.38 0.45
N TYR A 260 7.25 20.71 -0.69
CA TYR A 260 8.48 20.27 -1.33
C TYR A 260 8.73 21.05 -2.61
N PHE A 261 10.00 21.23 -2.91
CA PHE A 261 10.51 22.03 -4.00
C PHE A 261 11.63 21.26 -4.71
N GLU A 262 11.80 21.50 -5.99
CA GLU A 262 13.04 21.20 -6.72
C GLU A 262 14.03 22.36 -6.49
N ASN A 263 15.22 22.02 -5.99
CA ASN A 263 16.32 22.91 -5.64
C ASN A 263 15.94 24.07 -4.69
N GLY A 264 14.80 23.97 -4.00
CA GLY A 264 14.28 25.04 -3.14
C GLY A 264 13.64 26.22 -3.88
N GLU A 265 13.57 26.17 -5.21
CA GLU A 265 13.14 27.31 -6.04
C GLU A 265 11.93 27.01 -6.91
N ILE A 266 11.68 25.74 -7.21
CA ILE A 266 10.63 25.35 -8.15
C ILE A 266 9.59 24.51 -7.43
N LEU A 267 8.36 25.00 -7.43
CA LEU A 267 7.22 24.31 -6.87
C LEU A 267 6.43 23.63 -7.99
N TYR A 268 6.20 22.33 -7.87
CA TYR A 268 5.30 21.58 -8.75
C TYR A 268 4.04 21.18 -7.98
N ILE A 269 2.88 21.45 -8.59
CA ILE A 269 1.56 21.10 -8.03
C ILE A 269 0.73 20.44 -9.14
N LYS A 270 0.02 19.37 -8.80
CA LYS A 270 -1.00 18.77 -9.66
C LYS A 270 -2.36 19.42 -9.38
N THR A 271 -2.98 19.97 -10.42
CA THR A 271 -4.34 20.50 -10.40
C THR A 271 -5.25 19.59 -11.23
N SER A 272 -6.57 19.79 -11.12
CA SER A 272 -7.57 19.09 -11.96
C SER A 272 -7.39 19.32 -13.46
N THR A 273 -6.64 20.37 -13.84
CA THR A 273 -6.36 20.77 -15.23
C THR A 273 -4.97 20.37 -15.72
N GLY A 274 -4.16 19.68 -14.91
CA GLY A 274 -2.79 19.27 -15.25
C GLY A 274 -1.77 19.63 -14.17
N ARG A 275 -0.48 19.67 -14.52
CA ARG A 275 0.58 20.10 -13.60
C ARG A 275 0.97 21.54 -13.83
N GLN A 276 1.22 22.25 -12.73
CA GLN A 276 1.70 23.63 -12.75
C GLN A 276 3.12 23.69 -12.19
N ARG A 277 4.02 24.27 -12.99
CA ARG A 277 5.36 24.65 -12.57
C ARG A 277 5.34 26.10 -12.12
N ILE A 278 5.60 26.34 -10.85
CA ILE A 278 5.52 27.65 -10.22
C ILE A 278 6.92 28.07 -9.76
N THR A 279 7.40 29.18 -10.28
CA THR A 279 8.71 29.78 -9.92
C THR A 279 8.59 31.18 -9.36
N LYS A 280 7.43 31.85 -9.53
CA LYS A 280 7.24 33.23 -9.07
C LYS A 280 6.78 33.25 -7.60
N PRO A 281 7.43 34.03 -6.71
CA PRO A 281 7.12 34.03 -5.27
C PRO A 281 5.64 34.28 -4.93
N HIS A 282 5.00 35.25 -5.59
CA HIS A 282 3.59 35.56 -5.32
C HIS A 282 2.63 34.40 -5.68
N GLN A 283 2.94 33.64 -6.73
CA GLN A 283 2.16 32.46 -7.11
C GLN A 283 2.38 31.30 -6.14
N MET A 284 3.61 31.13 -5.63
CA MET A 284 3.91 30.15 -4.59
C MET A 284 3.12 30.45 -3.32
N VAL A 285 3.20 31.69 -2.80
CA VAL A 285 2.48 32.08 -1.59
C VAL A 285 0.98 31.82 -1.73
N SER A 286 0.38 32.20 -2.88
CA SER A 286 -1.03 31.93 -3.13
C SER A 286 -1.38 30.44 -3.09
N SER A 287 -0.55 29.59 -3.71
CA SER A 287 -0.77 28.15 -3.78
C SER A 287 -0.58 27.47 -2.41
N ILE A 288 0.45 27.87 -1.68
CA ILE A 288 0.77 27.41 -0.33
C ILE A 288 -0.36 27.77 0.63
N MET A 289 -0.81 29.02 0.62
CA MET A 289 -1.88 29.51 1.50
C MET A 289 -3.19 28.77 1.24
N LYS A 290 -3.56 28.57 -0.03
CA LYS A 290 -4.75 27.80 -0.41
C LYS A 290 -4.70 26.38 0.19
N ARG A 291 -3.58 25.69 0.00
CA ARG A 291 -3.38 24.33 0.52
C ARG A 291 -3.45 24.27 2.04
N ILE A 292 -2.85 25.24 2.74
CA ILE A 292 -2.89 25.29 4.21
C ILE A 292 -4.33 25.47 4.72
N ILE A 293 -5.13 26.32 4.08
CA ILE A 293 -6.53 26.56 4.45
C ILE A 293 -7.35 25.27 4.27
N GLU A 294 -7.25 24.65 3.09
CA GLU A 294 -7.97 23.40 2.77
C GLU A 294 -7.62 22.27 3.76
N ASN A 295 -6.34 22.13 4.11
CA ASN A 295 -5.91 21.11 5.07
C ASN A 295 -6.29 21.46 6.52
N LYS A 296 -6.32 22.74 6.92
CA LYS A 296 -6.79 23.15 8.25
C LYS A 296 -8.28 22.87 8.45
N GLU A 297 -9.09 23.17 7.44
CA GLU A 297 -10.53 22.84 7.47
C GLU A 297 -10.74 21.32 7.60
N TYR A 298 -9.98 20.51 6.87
CA TYR A 298 -9.99 19.05 7.00
C TYR A 298 -9.59 18.59 8.42
N ILE A 299 -8.54 19.17 9.00
CA ILE A 299 -8.09 18.85 10.37
C ILE A 299 -9.14 19.27 11.42
N GLU A 300 -9.84 20.40 11.24
CA GLU A 300 -10.89 20.83 12.15
C GLU A 300 -12.17 19.97 12.04
N LEU A 301 -12.54 19.55 10.82
CA LEU A 301 -13.66 18.65 10.58
C LEU A 301 -13.43 17.25 11.18
N THR A 302 -12.21 16.74 11.09
CA THR A 302 -11.82 15.46 11.72
C THR A 302 -11.76 15.55 13.24
N LYS A 303 -11.35 16.69 13.81
CA LYS A 303 -11.44 16.93 15.27
C LYS A 303 -12.88 16.97 15.78
N LYS A 304 -13.81 17.63 15.07
CA LYS A 304 -15.23 17.70 15.47
C LYS A 304 -15.99 16.37 15.36
N ARG A 305 -15.53 15.43 14.52
CA ARG A 305 -16.11 14.08 14.45
C ARG A 305 -15.68 13.17 15.60
N ASN A 306 -14.60 13.51 16.29
CA ASN A 306 -14.03 12.76 17.41
C ASN A 306 -14.33 13.39 18.78
N SER A 307 -15.21 14.41 18.82
CA SER A 307 -15.70 15.09 20.02
C SER A 307 -17.20 14.90 20.17
#